data_AF-A0A7V0UKZ2-F1
#
_entry.id   AF-A0A7V0UKZ2-F1
#
_cell.length_a   1.000
_cell.length_b   1.000
_cell.length_c   1.000
_cell.angle_alpha   90.00
_cell.angle_beta   90.00
_cell.angle_gamma   90.00
#
_symmetry.space_group_name_H-M   'P 1'
#
loop_
_entity.id
_entity.type
_entity.pdbx_description
1 polymer ?
#
loop_
_entity_poly.entity_id
_entity_poly.type
_entity_poly.pdbx_seq_one_letter_code
_entity_poly.pdbx_strand_id
1 'polypeptide(L)'
;MIARSLQGKFLVLAIFLLGGVFGWFAAGHYNTRVRGASDSDNPRVKAQRDINRFHDYLGLSAEQREQVRQIMEAAGPEFRKLAEQTRPQYDALRQRNRARIREILTEEQRRKYDEWNARRDRSRTN
;
A
#
# COMPACT_ATOMS: atom_id res chain seq x y z
N MET A 1 -44.27 6.25 10.87
CA MET A 1 -43.68 4.95 10.45
C MET A 1 -42.63 5.07 9.32
N ILE A 2 -42.21 6.27 8.89
CA ILE A 2 -41.39 6.47 7.67
C ILE A 2 -39.86 6.42 7.95
N ALA A 3 -39.42 6.81 9.16
CA ALA A 3 -37.99 6.91 9.52
C ALA A 3 -37.24 5.57 9.58
N ARG A 4 -37.91 4.46 9.91
CA ARG A 4 -37.30 3.12 10.01
C ARG A 4 -36.92 2.53 8.65
N SER A 5 -37.61 2.91 7.59
CA SER A 5 -37.34 2.43 6.22
C SER A 5 -36.10 3.06 5.59
N LEU A 6 -35.69 4.27 6.01
CA LEU A 6 -34.46 4.90 5.54
C LEU A 6 -33.24 4.18 6.12
N GLN A 7 -33.27 3.83 7.41
CA GLN A 7 -32.18 3.10 8.06
C GLN A 7 -31.94 1.73 7.42
N GLY A 8 -33.01 1.01 7.05
CA GLY A 8 -32.89 -0.26 6.32
C GLY A 8 -32.25 -0.11 4.94
N LYS A 9 -32.58 0.96 4.20
CA LYS A 9 -32.00 1.23 2.87
C LYS A 9 -30.52 1.60 2.95
N PHE A 10 -30.12 2.38 3.96
CA PHE A 10 -28.71 2.69 4.20
C PHE A 10 -27.90 1.45 4.56
N LEU A 11 -28.47 0.53 5.34
CA LEU A 11 -27.79 -0.72 5.70
C LEU A 11 -27.56 -1.61 4.47
N VAL A 12 -28.56 -1.74 3.60
CA VAL A 12 -28.44 -2.52 2.35
C VAL A 12 -27.43 -1.87 1.39
N LEU A 13 -27.44 -0.54 1.27
CA LEU A 13 -26.46 0.20 0.47
C LEU A 13 -25.03 -0.01 1.01
N ALA A 14 -24.84 0.05 2.34
CA ALA A 14 -23.54 -0.17 2.97
C ALA A 14 -23.00 -1.58 2.73
N ILE A 15 -23.86 -2.61 2.82
CA ILE A 15 -23.48 -4.01 2.55
C ILE A 15 -23.16 -4.22 1.06
N PHE A 16 -23.93 -3.62 0.15
CA PHE A 16 -23.67 -3.70 -1.29
C PHE A 16 -22.35 -3.03 -1.68
N LEU A 17 -22.04 -1.87 -1.08
CA LEU A 17 -20.77 -1.19 -1.26
C LEU A 17 -19.59 -1.99 -0.69
N LEU A 18 -19.77 -2.62 0.48
CA LEU A 18 -18.75 -3.51 1.06
C LEU A 18 -18.49 -4.74 0.17
N GLY A 19 -19.53 -5.33 -0.43
CA GLY A 19 -19.40 -6.41 -1.41
C GLY A 19 -18.70 -5.98 -2.71
N GLY A 20 -19.02 -4.78 -3.23
CA GLY A 20 -18.39 -4.22 -4.42
C GLY A 20 -16.91 -3.87 -4.23
N VAL A 21 -16.54 -3.36 -3.06
CA VAL A 21 -15.14 -3.10 -2.69
C VAL A 21 -14.32 -4.39 -2.63
N PHE A 22 -14.91 -5.47 -2.09
CA PHE A 22 -14.23 -6.77 -2.01
C PHE A 22 -14.08 -7.42 -3.40
N GLY A 23 -15.09 -7.31 -4.28
CA GLY A 23 -15.02 -7.77 -5.67
C GLY A 23 -14.03 -6.99 -6.54
N TRP A 24 -13.91 -5.67 -6.34
CA TRP A 24 -12.95 -4.83 -7.06
C TRP A 24 -11.50 -5.11 -6.64
N PHE A 25 -11.26 -5.41 -5.36
CA PHE A 25 -9.93 -5.79 -4.85
C PHE A 25 -9.42 -7.09 -5.49
N ALA A 26 -10.31 -8.05 -5.76
CA ALA A 26 -9.97 -9.29 -6.46
C ALA A 26 -9.68 -9.09 -7.96
N ALA A 27 -10.41 -8.20 -8.64
CA ALA A 27 -10.22 -7.89 -10.05
C ALA A 27 -8.99 -6.99 -10.32
N GLY A 28 -8.65 -6.09 -9.39
CA GLY A 28 -7.51 -5.17 -9.52
C GLY A 28 -6.14 -5.85 -9.47
N HIS A 29 -6.06 -7.05 -8.89
CA HIS A 29 -4.80 -7.78 -8.72
C HIS A 29 -4.35 -8.57 -9.97
N TYR A 30 -5.19 -8.66 -11.02
CA TYR A 30 -4.86 -9.38 -12.25
C TYR A 30 -4.31 -8.50 -13.39
N ASN A 31 -4.46 -7.17 -13.33
CA ASN A 31 -4.17 -6.30 -14.49
C ASN A 31 -2.89 -5.44 -14.40
N THR A 32 -2.02 -5.65 -13.39
CA THR A 32 -0.85 -4.77 -13.16
C THR A 32 0.46 -5.24 -13.81
N ARG A 33 0.43 -6.23 -14.72
CA ARG A 33 1.66 -6.73 -15.38
C ARG A 33 2.02 -6.07 -16.72
N VAL A 34 1.29 -5.08 -17.23
CA VAL A 34 1.57 -4.53 -18.56
C VAL A 34 1.39 -3.00 -18.60
N ARG A 35 2.46 -2.27 -18.22
CA ARG A 35 2.83 -0.86 -18.55
C ARG A 35 3.66 -0.36 -17.36
N GLY A 36 4.98 -0.36 -17.40
CA GLY A 36 5.84 0.29 -18.39
C GLY A 36 6.66 1.30 -17.60
N ALA A 37 7.95 1.01 -17.40
CA ALA A 37 8.87 1.83 -16.63
C ALA A 37 9.10 3.20 -17.29
N SER A 38 8.71 4.28 -16.63
CA SER A 38 9.24 5.64 -16.88
C SER A 38 8.76 6.62 -15.79
N ASP A 39 9.68 7.39 -15.21
CA ASP A 39 9.48 8.52 -14.28
C ASP A 39 8.78 8.31 -12.91
N SER A 40 8.43 7.08 -12.53
CA SER A 40 7.64 6.81 -11.32
C SER A 40 8.42 6.44 -10.05
N ASP A 41 9.76 6.47 -10.07
CA ASP A 41 10.57 5.94 -8.96
C ASP A 41 10.78 6.89 -7.78
N ASN A 42 10.37 8.17 -7.90
CA ASN A 42 10.34 9.06 -6.74
C ASN A 42 9.11 8.74 -5.87
N PRO A 43 9.28 8.22 -4.63
CA PRO A 43 8.16 7.84 -3.77
C PRO A 43 7.21 9.00 -3.48
N ARG A 44 7.72 10.23 -3.45
CA ARG A 44 6.92 11.45 -3.23
C ARG A 44 6.02 11.76 -4.42
N VAL A 45 6.54 11.62 -5.64
CA VAL A 45 5.77 11.87 -6.88
C VAL A 45 4.68 10.81 -7.06
N LYS A 46 4.96 9.55 -6.67
CA LYS A 46 3.97 8.47 -6.68
C LYS A 46 2.87 8.72 -5.65
N ALA A 47 3.23 9.02 -4.40
CA ALA A 47 2.27 9.33 -3.35
C ALA A 47 1.36 10.51 -3.72
N GLN A 48 1.92 11.58 -4.30
CA GLN A 48 1.14 12.72 -4.75
C GLN A 48 0.17 12.36 -5.88
N ARG A 49 0.60 11.50 -6.82
CA ARG A 49 -0.23 11.02 -7.91
C ARG A 49 -1.38 10.15 -7.41
N ASP A 50 -1.13 9.33 -6.41
CA ASP A 50 -2.13 8.45 -5.80
C ASP A 50 -3.18 9.28 -5.02
N ILE A 51 -2.75 10.31 -4.29
CA ILE A 51 -3.65 11.27 -3.62
C ILE A 51 -4.50 12.04 -4.62
N ASN A 52 -3.90 12.56 -5.71
CA ASN A 52 -4.65 13.28 -6.74
C ASN A 52 -5.69 12.38 -7.41
N ARG A 53 -5.32 11.13 -7.72
CA ARG A 53 -6.25 10.13 -8.26
C ARG A 53 -7.40 9.84 -7.29
N PHE A 54 -7.12 9.75 -6.00
CA PHE A 54 -8.13 9.57 -4.96
C PHE A 54 -9.10 10.76 -4.89
N HIS A 55 -8.58 12.00 -4.95
CA HIS A 55 -9.39 13.21 -4.97
C HIS A 55 -10.29 13.31 -6.20
N ASP A 56 -9.76 12.97 -7.38
CA ASP A 56 -10.50 13.03 -8.64
C ASP A 56 -11.54 11.91 -8.73
N TYR A 57 -11.20 10.71 -8.23
CA TYR A 57 -12.14 9.58 -8.17
C TYR A 57 -13.36 9.89 -7.29
N LEU A 58 -13.15 10.58 -6.16
CA LEU A 58 -14.23 10.96 -5.24
C LEU A 58 -14.90 12.29 -5.61
N GLY A 59 -14.37 13.03 -6.58
CA GLY A 59 -14.90 14.34 -6.97
C GLY A 59 -14.83 15.38 -5.84
N LEU A 60 -13.76 15.35 -5.03
CA LEU A 60 -13.65 16.23 -3.86
C LEU A 60 -13.54 17.71 -4.24
N SER A 61 -14.27 18.57 -3.52
CA SER A 61 -14.14 20.03 -3.60
C SER A 61 -12.77 20.51 -3.11
N ALA A 62 -12.39 21.76 -3.43
CA ALA A 62 -11.11 22.33 -2.98
C ALA A 62 -10.97 22.32 -1.45
N GLU A 63 -12.04 22.64 -0.74
CA GLU A 63 -12.09 22.64 0.73
C GLU A 63 -11.93 21.22 1.30
N GLN A 64 -12.58 20.22 0.69
CA GLN A 64 -12.46 18.82 1.10
C GLN A 64 -11.06 18.26 0.85
N ARG A 65 -10.42 18.61 -0.28
CA ARG A 65 -9.03 18.23 -0.57
C ARG A 65 -8.07 18.78 0.47
N GLU A 66 -8.29 20.03 0.89
CA GLU A 66 -7.48 20.67 1.93
C GLU A 66 -7.68 19.99 3.30
N GLN A 67 -8.92 19.63 3.65
CA GLN A 67 -9.19 18.86 4.87
C GLN A 67 -8.53 17.47 4.86
N VAL A 68 -8.57 16.76 3.73
CA VAL A 68 -7.89 15.46 3.57
C VAL A 68 -6.39 15.61 3.70
N ARG A 69 -5.79 16.65 3.11
CA ARG A 69 -4.36 16.95 3.26
C ARG A 69 -3.97 17.13 4.73
N GLN A 70 -4.74 17.92 5.47
CA GLN A 70 -4.49 18.16 6.91
C GLN A 70 -4.60 16.89 7.74
N ILE A 71 -5.59 16.03 7.47
CA ILE A 71 -5.75 14.73 8.15
C ILE A 71 -4.52 13.84 7.90
N MET A 72 -4.05 13.75 6.66
CA MET A 72 -2.89 12.92 6.32
C MET A 72 -1.59 13.46 6.92
N GLU A 73 -1.43 14.78 6.97
CA GLU A 73 -0.29 15.43 7.62
C GLU A 73 -0.26 15.19 9.13
N ALA A 74 -1.42 15.31 9.80
CA ALA A 74 -1.57 15.04 11.22
C ALA A 74 -1.32 13.57 11.57
N ALA A 75 -1.73 12.63 10.70
CA ALA A 75 -1.53 11.20 10.91
C ALA A 75 -0.09 10.73 10.62
N GLY A 76 0.66 11.48 9.80
CA GLY A 76 2.01 11.12 9.37
C GLY A 76 2.98 10.75 10.51
N PRO A 77 3.09 11.53 11.60
CA PRO A 77 3.92 11.18 12.77
C PRO A 77 3.56 9.84 13.42
N GLU A 78 2.27 9.52 13.55
CA GLU A 78 1.81 8.27 14.17
C GLU A 78 2.20 7.06 13.33
N PHE A 79 2.00 7.16 12.01
CA PHE A 79 2.45 6.12 11.08
C PHE A 79 3.97 5.95 11.09
N ARG A 80 4.75 7.04 11.18
CA ARG A 80 6.21 6.94 11.30
C ARG A 80 6.62 6.24 12.59
N LYS A 81 6.03 6.61 13.72
CA LYS A 81 6.29 5.98 15.02
C LYS A 81 5.97 4.48 14.99
N LEU A 82 4.83 4.10 14.43
CA LEU A 82 4.46 2.68 14.26
C LEU A 82 5.45 1.95 13.35
N ALA A 83 5.87 2.57 12.24
CA ALA A 83 6.85 2.01 11.33
C ALA A 83 8.20 1.81 12.03
N GLU A 84 8.67 2.76 12.84
CA GLU A 84 9.92 2.65 13.60
C GLU A 84 9.88 1.52 14.63
N GLN A 85 8.74 1.31 15.29
CA GLN A 85 8.56 0.21 16.25
C GLN A 85 8.52 -1.17 15.59
N THR A 86 7.92 -1.26 14.40
CA THR A 86 7.69 -2.54 13.72
C THR A 86 8.79 -2.93 12.73
N ARG A 87 9.53 -1.94 12.18
CA ARG A 87 10.66 -2.15 11.26
C ARG A 87 11.69 -3.16 11.77
N PRO A 88 12.18 -3.09 13.02
CA PRO A 88 13.15 -4.05 13.53
C PRO A 88 12.64 -5.50 13.52
N GLN A 89 11.36 -5.68 13.86
CA GLN A 89 10.74 -7.00 13.88
C GLN A 89 10.64 -7.59 12.48
N TYR A 90 10.25 -6.76 11.51
CA TYR A 90 10.18 -7.16 10.10
C TYR A 90 11.56 -7.46 9.53
N ASP A 91 12.57 -6.65 9.85
CA ASP A 91 13.95 -6.86 9.40
C ASP A 91 14.54 -8.15 10.00
N ALA A 92 14.31 -8.43 11.28
CA ALA A 92 14.71 -9.68 11.92
C ALA A 92 14.04 -10.90 11.26
N LEU A 93 12.73 -10.83 11.02
CA LEU A 93 11.99 -11.89 10.31
C LEU A 93 12.56 -12.12 8.90
N ARG A 94 12.86 -11.04 8.16
CA ARG A 94 13.46 -11.11 6.83
C ARG A 94 14.82 -11.79 6.88
N GLN A 95 15.70 -11.40 7.81
CA GLN A 95 17.03 -11.99 7.94
C GLN A 95 16.97 -13.49 8.27
N ARG A 96 16.11 -13.88 9.22
CA ARG A 96 15.89 -15.28 9.56
C ARG A 96 15.45 -16.11 8.36
N ASN A 97 14.49 -15.60 7.59
CA ASN A 97 14.02 -16.31 6.39
C ASN A 97 15.10 -16.37 5.29
N ARG A 98 15.90 -15.31 5.13
CA ARG A 98 17.03 -15.31 4.20
C ARG A 98 18.07 -16.38 4.57
N ALA A 99 18.37 -16.55 5.86
CA ALA A 99 19.28 -17.59 6.33
C ALA A 99 18.77 -18.99 6.01
N ARG A 100 17.49 -19.28 6.32
CA ARG A 100 16.85 -20.57 5.99
C ARG A 100 16.83 -20.87 4.50
N ILE A 101 16.60 -19.84 3.67
CA ILE A 101 16.69 -20.00 2.22
C ILE A 101 18.13 -20.31 1.81
N ARG A 102 19.12 -19.61 2.37
CA ARG A 102 20.54 -19.84 2.05
C ARG A 102 21.00 -21.28 2.33
N GLU A 103 20.48 -21.91 3.37
CA GLU A 103 20.82 -23.29 3.79
C GLU A 103 20.46 -24.34 2.72
N ILE A 104 19.39 -24.12 1.95
CA ILE A 104 18.92 -25.08 0.93
C ILE A 104 19.52 -24.84 -0.45
N LEU A 105 20.35 -23.81 -0.62
CA LEU A 105 20.92 -23.43 -1.91
C LEU A 105 22.31 -24.03 -2.12
N THR A 106 22.63 -24.34 -3.38
CA THR A 106 24.00 -24.65 -3.80
C THR A 106 24.89 -23.40 -3.72
N GLU A 107 26.21 -23.57 -3.77
CA GLU A 107 27.15 -22.44 -3.69
C GLU A 107 26.93 -21.39 -4.79
N GLU A 108 26.71 -21.83 -6.04
CA GLU A 108 26.43 -20.92 -7.15
C GLU A 108 25.11 -20.16 -6.94
N GLN A 109 24.08 -20.84 -6.42
CA GLN A 109 22.78 -20.24 -6.13
C GLN A 109 22.86 -19.25 -4.97
N ARG A 110 23.66 -19.54 -3.93
CA ARG A 110 23.92 -18.61 -2.81
C ARG A 110 24.50 -17.29 -3.32
N ARG A 111 25.49 -17.34 -4.21
CA ARG A 111 26.08 -16.14 -4.81
C ARG A 111 25.05 -15.29 -5.56
N LYS A 112 24.20 -15.93 -6.38
CA LYS A 112 23.10 -15.24 -7.09
C LYS A 112 22.07 -14.65 -6.11
N TYR A 113 21.76 -15.36 -5.04
CA TYR A 113 20.82 -14.93 -4.02
C TYR A 113 21.32 -13.73 -3.20
N ASP A 114 22.61 -13.70 -2.86
CA ASP A 114 23.23 -12.58 -2.16
C ASP A 114 23.25 -11.33 -3.01
N GLU A 115 23.64 -11.45 -4.29
CA GLU A 115 23.62 -10.34 -5.23
C GLU A 115 22.20 -9.77 -5.38
N TRP A 116 21.21 -10.66 -5.50
CA TRP A 116 19.80 -10.29 -5.57
C TRP A 116 19.33 -9.52 -4.34
N ASN A 117 19.69 -9.97 -3.14
CA ASN A 117 19.36 -9.27 -1.89
C ASN A 117 20.10 -7.93 -1.78
N ALA A 118 21.38 -7.88 -2.14
CA ALA A 118 22.19 -6.66 -2.09
C ALA A 118 21.63 -5.56 -3.02
N ARG A 119 21.17 -5.92 -4.23
CA ARG A 119 20.49 -4.96 -5.12
C ARG A 119 19.25 -4.36 -4.49
N ARG A 120 18.43 -5.19 -3.84
CA ARG A 120 17.19 -4.73 -3.19
C ARG A 120 17.43 -3.89 -1.94
N ASP A 121 18.47 -4.23 -1.17
CA ASP A 121 18.78 -3.49 0.04
C ASP A 121 19.32 -2.09 -0.30
N ARG A 122 20.06 -1.92 -1.41
CA ARG A 122 20.44 -0.59 -1.92
C ARG A 122 19.23 0.29 -2.27
N SER A 123 18.19 -0.27 -2.88
CA SER A 123 16.95 0.46 -3.17
C SER A 123 16.11 0.81 -1.94
N ARG A 124 16.48 0.35 -0.74
CA ARG A 124 15.78 0.65 0.52
C ARG A 124 16.48 1.71 1.37
N THR A 125 17.79 1.88 1.17
CA THR A 125 18.63 2.82 1.93
C THR A 125 18.76 4.18 1.21
N ASN A 126 18.62 4.20 -0.12
CA ASN A 126 18.37 5.42 -0.90
C ASN A 126 16.92 5.87 -0.77
#